data_AF-A0A9E1V716-F1
#
_entry.id   AF-A0A9E1V716-F1
#
_cell.length_a   1.000
_cell.length_b   1.000
_cell.length_c   1.000
_cell.angle_alpha   90.00
_cell.angle_beta   90.00
_cell.angle_gamma   90.00
#
_symmetry.space_group_name_H-M   'P 1'
#
loop_
_entity.id
_entity.type
_entity.pdbx_description
1 polymer ?
#
loop_
_entity_poly.entity_id
_entity_poly.type
_entity_poly.pdbx_seq_one_letter_code
_entity_poly.pdbx_strand_id
1 'polypeptide(L)' 'GRCISTPKELKRLANRQGEFTAYLIEVCLGCRWNHMVRTSTLGNY' A
#
# COMPACT_ATOMS: atom_id res chain seq x y z
N GLY A 1 4.72 5.58 9.27
CA GLY A 1 4.20 4.26 8.87
C GLY A 1 5.28 3.22 9.00
N ARG A 2 4.95 1.97 9.34
CA ARG A 2 5.92 0.88 9.49
C ARG A 2 6.00 0.09 8.18
N CYS A 3 7.21 -0.17 7.67
CA CYS A 3 7.39 -1.06 6.53
C CYS A 3 7.05 -2.50 6.93
N ILE A 4 6.33 -3.22 6.07
CA ILE A 4 6.03 -4.65 6.24
C ILE A 4 7.13 -5.42 5.53
N SER A 5 8.02 -6.04 6.30
CA SER A 5 9.28 -6.57 5.76
C SER A 5 9.36 -8.10 5.82
N THR A 6 8.36 -8.78 6.37
CA THR A 6 8.33 -10.25 6.46
C THR A 6 7.07 -10.87 5.84
N PRO A 7 7.15 -12.10 5.29
CA PRO A 7 5.98 -12.81 4.79
C PRO A 7 4.89 -13.03 5.85
N LYS A 8 5.28 -13.27 7.11
CA LYS A 8 4.35 -13.45 8.24
C LYS A 8 3.53 -12.19 8.50
N GLU A 9 4.16 -11.02 8.43
CA GLU A 9 3.46 -9.75 8.63
C GLU A 9 2.53 -9.43 7.47
N LEU A 10 2.95 -9.72 6.23
CA LEU A 10 2.11 -9.56 5.05
C LEU A 10 0.86 -10.44 5.14
N LYS A 11 1.02 -11.72 5.52
CA LYS A 11 -0.11 -12.64 5.73
C LYS A 11 -1.07 -12.13 6.80
N ARG A 12 -0.54 -11.57 7.90
CA ARG A 12 -1.37 -10.96 8.95
C ARG A 12 -2.14 -9.74 8.44
N LEU A 13 -1.51 -8.90 7.62
CA LEU A 13 -2.15 -7.73 7.01
C LEU A 13 -3.29 -8.15 6.07
N ALA A 14 -3.08 -9.17 5.24
CA ALA A 14 -4.08 -9.72 4.33
C ALA A 14 -5.31 -10.31 5.03
N ASN A 15 -5.13 -10.85 6.25
CA ASN A 15 -6.22 -11.41 7.05
C ASN A 15 -7.06 -10.36 7.81
N ARG A 16 -6.74 -9.07 7.71
CA ARG A 16 -7.51 -8.02 8.41
C ARG A 16 -8.81 -7.76 7.66
N GLN A 17 -9.92 -7.81 8.39
CA GLN A 17 -11.23 -7.40 7.87
C GLN A 17 -11.33 -5.88 7.86
N GLY A 18 -11.99 -5.33 6.83
CA GLY A 18 -12.26 -3.91 6.67
C GLY A 18 -12.04 -3.42 5.24
N GLU A 19 -12.48 -2.18 5.00
CA GLU A 19 -12.23 -1.47 3.75
C GLU A 19 -10.90 -0.70 3.86
N PHE A 20 -10.05 -0.83 2.84
CA PHE A 20 -8.73 -0.20 2.82
C PHE A 20 -8.50 0.57 1.53
N THR A 21 -7.88 1.74 1.63
CA THR A 21 -7.36 2.46 0.47
C THR A 21 -5.90 2.07 0.22
N ALA A 22 -5.64 1.51 -0.96
CA ALA A 22 -4.31 1.22 -1.46
C ALA A 22 -3.85 2.30 -2.44
N TYR A 23 -2.61 2.78 -2.24
CA TYR A 23 -1.98 3.78 -3.10
C TYR A 23 -0.77 3.16 -3.80
N LEU A 24 -0.77 3.21 -5.13
CA LEU A 24 0.42 2.95 -5.93
C LEU A 24 1.13 4.27 -6.16
N ILE A 25 2.37 4.35 -5.69
CA ILE A 25 3.23 5.52 -5.85
C ILE A 25 4.49 5.14 -6.62
N GLU A 26 4.99 6.07 -7.42
CA GLU A 26 6.36 6.05 -7.92
C GLU A 26 7.18 7.11 -7.18
N VAL A 27 8.49 6.89 -7.07
CA VAL A 27 9.43 7.87 -6.53
C VAL A 27 10.20 8.48 -7.70
N CYS A 28 9.96 9.76 -8.00
CA CYS A 28 10.63 10.42 -9.12
C CYS A 28 11.93 11.08 -8.64
N LEU A 29 13.07 10.63 -9.16
CA LEU A 29 14.37 11.20 -8.81
C LEU A 29 14.59 12.61 -9.38
N GLY A 30 13.91 12.97 -10.48
CA GLY A 30 14.03 14.27 -11.13
C GLY A 30 13.39 15.41 -10.32
N CYS A 31 12.15 15.22 -9.88
CA CYS A 31 11.45 16.21 -9.05
C CYS A 31 11.63 15.96 -7.54
N ARG A 32 12.15 14.80 -7.13
CA ARG A 32 12.39 14.39 -5.73
C ARG A 32 11.11 14.20 -4.91
N TRP A 33 9.98 13.98 -5.58
CA TRP A 33 8.67 13.73 -4.98
C TRP A 33 8.16 12.31 -5.28
N ASN A 34 7.19 11.89 -4.48
CA ASN A 34 6.41 10.69 -4.73
C ASN A 34 5.18 11.07 -5.57
N HIS A 35 5.01 10.48 -6.75
CA HIS A 35 3.83 10.71 -7.57
C HIS A 35 2.80 9.60 -7.33
N MET A 36 1.55 9.99 -7.13
CA MET A 36 0.45 9.04 -7.03
C MET A 36 0.07 8.55 -8.42
N VAL A 37 0.24 7.25 -8.64
CA VAL A 37 -0.07 6.58 -9.91
C VAL A 37 -1.52 6.10 -9.91
N ARG A 38 -1.95 5.47 -8.81
CA ARG A 38 -3.30 4.91 -8.68
C ARG A 38 -3.75 4.83 -7.23
N THR A 39 -5.04 5.05 -7.03
CA THR A 39 -5.76 4.73 -5.78
C THR A 39 -6.73 3.60 -6.04
N SER A 40 -6.82 2.62 -5.14
CA SER A 40 -7.77 1.51 -5.23
C SER A 40 -8.37 1.20 -3.87
N THR A 41 -9.62 0.75 -3.86
CA THR A 41 -10.27 0.23 -2.66
C THR A 41 -10.09 -1.28 -2.58
N LEU A 42 -9.71 -1.80 -1.42
CA LEU A 42 -9.54 -3.23 -1.13
C LEU A 42 -10.48 -3.64 0.01
N GLY A 43 -10.86 -4.92 0.04
CA GLY A 43 -11.66 -5.50 1.14
C GLY A 43 -13.18 -5.38 0.99
N ASN A 44 -13.68 -4.88 -0.14
CA ASN A 44 -15.12 -4.81 -0.48
C ASN A 44 -15.63 -6.04 -1.26
N TYR A 45 -15.22 -7.25 -0.84
CA TYR A 45 -15.69 -8.50 -1.46
C TYR A 45 -16.35 -9.40 -0.42
#